data_AF-A0A7I8N2M7-F1
#
_entry.id   AF-A0A7I8N2M7-F1
#
_cell.length_a   1.000
_cell.length_b   1.000
_cell.length_c   1.000
_cell.angle_alpha   90.00
_cell.angle_beta   90.00
_cell.angle_gamma   90.00
#
_symmetry.space_group_name_H-M   'P 1'
#
loop_
_entity.id
_entity.type
_entity.pdbx_description
1 polymer ?
#
loop_
_entity_poly.entity_id
_entity_poly.type
_entity_poly.pdbx_seq_one_letter_code
_entity_poly.pdbx_strand_id
1 'polypeptide(L)'
;MTTYLVHLTGKNFLIDDGKGPRKKCFRSSRLVEAENHKLAENIAIEFINKDLRIQNSLLNEEFDPPEIVLEGVTEVPAMKYDAQNRAGSIYWENED
;
A
#
# COMPACT_ATOMS: atom_id res chain seq x y z
N MET A 1 -17.06 -15.05 2.55
CA MET A 1 -15.83 -14.26 2.39
C MET A 1 -15.54 -13.58 3.71
N THR A 2 -14.27 -13.45 4.05
CA THR A 2 -13.81 -12.85 5.30
C THR A 2 -13.20 -11.49 4.97
N THR A 3 -13.40 -10.51 5.85
CA THR A 3 -12.76 -9.21 5.73
C THR A 3 -11.40 -9.24 6.42
N TYR A 4 -10.37 -8.77 5.72
CA TYR A 4 -9.00 -8.70 6.22
C TYR A 4 -8.51 -7.25 6.21
N LEU A 5 -7.85 -6.86 7.30
CA LEU A 5 -7.03 -5.66 7.36
C LEU A 5 -5.59 -6.04 6.97
N VAL A 6 -5.12 -5.48 5.86
CA VAL A 6 -3.78 -5.69 5.32
C VAL A 6 -2.95 -4.44 5.54
N HIS A 7 -1.76 -4.59 6.12
CA HIS A 7 -0.77 -3.55 6.29
C HIS A 7 0.39 -3.79 5.32
N LEU A 8 0.68 -2.78 4.49
CA LEU A 8 1.74 -2.81 3.49
C LEU A 8 2.70 -1.65 3.72
N THR A 9 3.98 -1.89 3.48
CA THR A 9 5.01 -0.85 3.44
C THR A 9 5.66 -0.85 2.08
N GLY A 10 5.66 0.31 1.44
CA GLY A 10 6.42 0.56 0.23
C GLY A 10 7.78 1.14 0.55
N LYS A 11 8.82 0.66 -0.12
CA LYS A 11 10.20 1.14 0.00
C LYS A 11 10.75 1.48 -1.37
N ASN A 12 11.76 2.34 -1.38
CA ASN A 12 12.51 2.69 -2.59
C ASN A 12 11.64 3.30 -3.70
N PHE A 13 10.64 4.11 -3.37
CA PHE A 13 9.83 4.80 -4.38
C PHE A 13 10.50 6.12 -4.74
N LEU A 14 11.11 6.21 -5.93
CA LEU A 14 11.64 7.46 -6.45
C LEU A 14 10.49 8.28 -7.06
N ILE A 15 10.12 9.37 -6.40
CA ILE A 15 8.93 10.17 -6.72
C ILE A 15 9.30 11.65 -6.85
N ASP A 16 8.75 12.32 -7.87
CA ASP A 16 8.77 13.79 -8.00
C ASP A 16 7.40 14.37 -7.64
N ASP A 17 7.37 15.18 -6.57
CA ASP A 17 6.19 15.90 -6.06
C ASP A 17 6.23 17.41 -6.38
N GLY A 18 7.05 17.82 -7.35
CA GLY A 18 7.26 19.21 -7.73
C GLY A 18 8.38 19.89 -6.94
N LYS A 19 9.05 19.18 -6.03
CA LYS A 19 10.27 19.63 -5.33
C LYS A 19 11.53 18.88 -5.79
N GLY A 20 11.41 18.13 -6.87
CA GLY A 20 12.45 17.28 -7.45
C GLY A 20 12.36 15.83 -6.99
N PRO A 21 12.97 14.89 -7.74
CA PRO A 21 12.93 13.47 -7.44
C PRO A 21 13.56 13.13 -6.09
N ARG A 22 12.85 12.39 -5.25
CA ARG A 22 13.37 11.88 -3.97
C ARG A 22 12.88 10.46 -3.72
N LYS A 23 13.73 9.64 -3.09
CA LYS A 23 13.30 8.36 -2.57
C LYS A 23 12.38 8.56 -1.37
N LYS A 24 11.29 7.83 -1.37
CA LYS A 24 10.27 7.84 -0.33
C LYS A 24 9.88 6.42 0.02
N CYS A 25 9.39 6.29 1.23
CA CYS A 25 8.71 5.11 1.71
C CYS A 25 7.23 5.43 1.89
N PHE A 26 6.37 4.43 1.93
CA PHE A 26 5.00 4.64 2.38
C PHE A 26 4.54 3.53 3.29
N ARG A 27 3.53 3.85 4.11
CA ARG A 27 2.71 2.87 4.80
C ARG A 27 1.29 2.94 4.29
N SER A 28 0.68 1.78 4.10
CA SER A 28 -0.70 1.67 3.66
C SER A 28 -1.40 0.62 4.50
N SER A 29 -2.64 0.93 4.90
CA SER A 29 -3.54 -0.05 5.48
C SER A 29 -4.76 -0.14 4.59
N ARG A 30 -5.21 -1.36 4.27
CA ARG A 30 -6.31 -1.63 3.35
C ARG A 30 -7.23 -2.68 3.94
N LEU A 31 -8.54 -2.47 3.80
CA LEU A 31 -9.53 -3.50 4.05
C LEU A 31 -9.89 -4.18 2.74
N VAL A 32 -9.85 -5.51 2.74
CA VAL A 32 -10.15 -6.33 1.56
C VAL A 32 -11.00 -7.52 1.96
N GLU A 33 -11.97 -7.87 1.13
CA GLU A 33 -12.70 -9.13 1.27
C GLU A 33 -11.96 -10.20 0.46
N ALA A 34 -11.66 -11.33 1.11
CA ALA A 34 -10.97 -12.43 0.46
C ALA A 34 -11.37 -13.79 1.06
N GLU A 35 -10.96 -14.85 0.38
CA GLU A 35 -11.15 -16.23 0.86
C GLU A 35 -10.08 -16.66 1.87
N ASN A 36 -8.88 -16.06 1.79
CA ASN A 36 -7.74 -16.39 2.65
C ASN A 36 -6.74 -15.22 2.71
N HIS A 37 -5.77 -15.29 3.64
CA HIS A 37 -4.73 -14.28 3.83
C HIS A 37 -3.92 -13.96 2.56
N LYS A 38 -3.57 -14.99 1.77
CA LYS A 38 -2.75 -14.82 0.56
C LYS A 38 -3.51 -14.03 -0.51
N LEU A 39 -4.80 -14.30 -0.67
CA LEU A 39 -5.65 -13.56 -1.59
C LEU A 39 -5.86 -12.12 -1.11
N ALA A 40 -6.02 -11.90 0.19
CA ALA A 40 -6.12 -10.56 0.77
C ALA A 40 -4.88 -9.72 0.48
N GLU A 41 -3.68 -10.28 0.71
CA GLU A 41 -2.41 -9.64 0.39
C GLU A 41 -2.32 -9.25 -1.10
N ASN A 42 -2.58 -10.20 -2.00
CA ASN A 42 -2.52 -9.96 -3.44
C ASN A 42 -3.44 -8.83 -3.88
N ILE A 43 -4.69 -8.82 -3.39
CA ILE A 43 -5.67 -7.77 -3.69
C ILE A 43 -5.14 -6.42 -3.17
N ALA A 44 -4.62 -6.37 -1.95
CA ALA A 44 -4.08 -5.13 -1.38
C ALA A 44 -2.88 -4.59 -2.16
N ILE A 45 -1.96 -5.46 -2.61
CA ILE A 45 -0.81 -5.08 -3.45
C ILE A 45 -1.29 -4.57 -4.81
N GLU A 46 -2.26 -5.25 -5.43
CA GLU A 46 -2.83 -4.82 -6.70
C GLU A 46 -3.45 -3.42 -6.63
N PHE A 47 -4.07 -3.07 -5.51
CA PHE A 47 -4.58 -1.71 -5.27
C PHE A 47 -3.47 -0.66 -5.25
N ILE A 48 -2.30 -0.97 -4.69
CA ILE A 48 -1.14 -0.06 -4.70
C ILE A 48 -0.62 0.07 -6.14
N ASN A 49 -0.45 -1.05 -6.84
CA ASN A 49 0.05 -1.06 -8.21
C ASN A 49 -0.88 -0.29 -9.17
N LYS A 50 -2.19 -0.28 -8.92
CA LYS A 50 -3.17 0.47 -9.71
C LYS A 50 -3.38 1.92 -9.24
N ASP A 51 -2.73 2.35 -8.16
CA ASP A 51 -2.87 3.72 -7.68
C ASP A 51 -2.21 4.69 -8.67
N LEU A 52 -3.03 5.50 -9.34
CA LEU A 52 -2.57 6.47 -10.35
C LEU A 52 -1.54 7.46 -9.80
N ARG A 53 -1.58 7.76 -8.50
CA ARG A 53 -0.59 8.66 -7.86
C ARG A 53 0.78 8.01 -7.75
N ILE A 54 0.83 6.69 -7.64
CA ILE A 54 2.09 5.93 -7.65
C ILE A 54 2.55 5.79 -9.10
N GLN A 55 1.68 5.30 -9.99
CA GLN A 55 2.03 5.05 -11.39
C GLN A 55 2.51 6.31 -12.12
N ASN A 56 1.86 7.45 -11.93
CA ASN A 56 2.21 8.68 -12.64
C ASN A 56 3.45 9.39 -12.09
N SER A 57 3.91 9.00 -10.89
CA SER A 57 5.01 9.69 -10.21
C SER A 57 6.24 8.81 -10.00
N LEU A 58 6.19 7.53 -10.39
CA LEU A 58 7.30 6.60 -10.26
C LEU A 58 8.38 6.90 -11.31
N LEU A 59 9.60 7.14 -10.83
CA LEU A 59 10.78 7.43 -11.66
C LEU A 59 11.87 6.36 -11.52
N ASN A 60 11.57 5.25 -10.85
CA ASN A 60 12.51 4.15 -10.65
C ASN A 60 12.98 3.55 -11.98
N GLU A 61 14.28 3.26 -12.06
CA GLU A 61 14.88 2.53 -13.17
C GLU A 61 14.81 1.01 -12.91
N GLU A 62 14.91 0.19 -13.96
CA GLU A 62 14.74 -1.26 -13.88
C GLU A 62 15.71 -1.96 -12.91
N PHE A 63 16.90 -1.39 -12.68
CA PHE A 63 17.90 -1.97 -11.78
C PHE A 63 17.74 -1.54 -10.31
N ASP A 64 16.81 -0.64 -10.00
CA ASP A 64 16.50 -0.17 -8.64
C ASP A 64 14.97 -0.06 -8.44
N PRO A 65 14.23 -1.19 -8.52
CA PRO A 65 12.78 -1.18 -8.49
C PRO A 65 12.22 -0.84 -7.10
N PRO A 66 11.01 -0.25 -7.02
CA PRO A 66 10.32 -0.10 -5.75
C PRO A 66 9.88 -1.46 -5.20
N GLU A 67 9.84 -1.58 -3.88
CA GLU A 67 9.40 -2.82 -3.21
C GLU A 67 8.14 -2.56 -2.38
N ILE A 68 7.19 -3.49 -2.43
CA ILE A 68 6.00 -3.49 -1.57
C ILE A 68 6.10 -4.73 -0.68
N VAL A 69 6.14 -4.52 0.63
CA VAL A 69 6.33 -5.56 1.64
C VAL A 69 5.09 -5.65 2.51
N LEU A 70 4.65 -6.88 2.78
CA LEU A 70 3.59 -7.15 3.75
C LEU A 70 4.12 -6.95 5.18
N GLU A 71 3.51 -6.03 5.94
CA GLU A 71 3.77 -5.91 7.37
C GLU A 71 2.87 -6.82 8.21
N GLY A 72 1.62 -7.03 7.79
CA GLY A 72 0.70 -7.92 8.50
C GLY A 72 -0.68 -8.02 7.88
N VAL A 73 -1.37 -9.12 8.20
CA VAL A 73 -2.78 -9.35 7.83
C VAL A 73 -3.54 -9.79 9.06
N THR A 74 -4.68 -9.18 9.32
CA THR A 74 -5.56 -9.51 10.44
C THR A 74 -6.99 -9.67 9.95
N GLU A 75 -7.65 -10.77 10.30
CA GLU A 75 -9.08 -10.95 10.09
C GLU A 75 -9.86 -9.98 10.99
N VAL A 76 -10.82 -9.26 10.41
CA VAL A 76 -11.63 -8.28 11.13
C VAL A 76 -13.12 -8.58 10.99
N PRO A 77 -13.91 -8.44 12.08
CA PRO A 77 -15.36 -8.56 11.98
C PRO A 77 -15.93 -7.40 11.16
N ALA A 78 -16.87 -7.70 10.26
CA ALA A 78 -17.54 -6.71 9.40
C ALA A 78 -18.18 -5.53 10.16
N MET A 79 -18.54 -5.70 11.44
CA MET A 79 -19.11 -4.63 12.28
C MET A 79 -18.08 -3.63 12.86
N LYS A 80 -16.75 -3.92 12.81
CA LYS A 80 -15.71 -2.94 13.21
C LYS A 80 -15.35 -1.98 12.07
N TYR A 81 -15.98 -2.14 10.91
CA TYR A 81 -15.68 -1.47 9.64
C TYR A 81 -15.95 0.04 9.65
N ASP A 82 -16.99 0.51 10.34
CA ASP A 82 -17.40 1.93 10.27
C ASP A 82 -16.40 2.91 10.91
N ALA A 83 -15.58 2.45 11.87
CA ALA A 83 -14.49 3.26 12.43
C ALA A 83 -13.23 3.30 11.54
N GLN A 84 -13.21 2.48 10.48
CA GLN A 84 -12.06 2.20 9.63
C GLN A 84 -12.22 2.73 8.19
N ASN A 85 -13.23 3.57 7.93
CA ASN A 85 -13.43 4.37 6.71
C ASN A 85 -12.26 5.34 6.37
N ARG A 86 -11.11 5.22 7.05
CA ARG A 86 -9.83 5.87 6.73
C ARG A 86 -8.74 4.90 6.22
N ALA A 87 -8.98 3.59 6.14
CA ALA A 87 -8.03 2.59 5.58
C ALA A 87 -7.93 2.63 4.03
N GLY A 88 -8.05 3.83 3.46
CA GLY A 88 -7.72 4.19 2.08
C GLY A 88 -6.39 4.94 1.98
N SER A 89 -5.78 5.29 3.11
CA SER A 89 -4.65 6.21 3.14
C SER A 89 -3.31 5.53 2.91
N ILE A 90 -2.62 5.97 1.86
CA ILE A 90 -1.19 5.78 1.67
C ILE A 90 -0.53 6.99 2.33
N TYR A 91 0.33 6.74 3.32
CA TYR A 91 1.08 7.76 4.03
C TYR A 91 2.52 7.72 3.55
N TRP A 92 2.94 8.76 2.84
CA TRP A 92 4.32 8.92 2.40
C TRP A 92 5.20 9.39 3.55
N GLU A 93 6.32 8.70 3.75
CA GLU A 93 7.38 9.02 4.68
C GLU A 93 8.64 9.34 3.86
N ASN A 94 9.46 10.28 4.33
CA ASN A 94 10.77 10.49 3.73
C ASN A 94 11.67 9.33 4.15
N GLU A 95 12.52 8.85 3.25
CA GLU A 95 13.62 7.97 3.63
C GLU A 95 14.67 8.84 4.37
N ASP A 96 14.93 8.54 5.64
CA ASP A 96 15.89 9.25 6.51
C ASP A 96 17.34 9.10 6.02
#